data_AF-A0A2A6LSS6-F1
#
_entry.id   AF-A0A2A6LSS6-F1
#
_cell.length_a   1.000
_cell.length_b   1.000
_cell.length_c   1.000
_cell.angle_alpha   90.00
_cell.angle_beta   90.00
_cell.angle_gamma   90.00
#
_symmetry.space_group_name_H-M   'P 1'
#
loop_
_entity.id
_entity.type
_entity.pdbx_description
1 polymer ?
#
loop_
_entity_poly.entity_id
_entity_poly.type
_entity_poly.pdbx_seq_one_letter_code
_entity_poly.pdbx_strand_id
1 'polypeptide(L)'
;MNITTSNVFTDAVLIQSEDTFDISISGTFSATVVVQRSKDGTNWRTVESFTAPVEKSGRSGSAWYYRVGVPSGGYTSGTVVAEIYG
;
A
#
# COMPACT_ATOMS: atom_id res chain seq x y z
N MET A 1 -4.59 8.87 -1.78
CA MET A 1 -5.88 8.56 -1.11
C MET A 1 -5.79 8.84 0.39
N ASN A 2 -6.85 9.35 1.03
CA ASN A 2 -6.90 9.52 2.49
C ASN A 2 -7.56 8.31 3.17
N ILE A 3 -6.89 7.74 4.16
CA ILE A 3 -7.35 6.59 4.94
C ILE A 3 -7.46 7.00 6.42
N THR A 4 -8.67 6.92 6.95
CA THR A 4 -9.01 7.31 8.33
C THR A 4 -9.69 6.20 9.12
N THR A 5 -9.69 4.97 8.60
CA THR A 5 -10.27 3.77 9.22
C THR A 5 -9.49 2.51 8.83
N SER A 6 -9.74 1.41 9.54
CA SER A 6 -9.19 0.08 9.19
C SER A 6 -9.85 -0.52 7.93
N ASN A 7 -9.18 -1.52 7.34
CA ASN A 7 -9.64 -2.29 6.17
C ASN A 7 -9.94 -1.43 4.93
N VAL A 8 -9.16 -0.38 4.73
CA VAL A 8 -9.25 0.50 3.56
C VAL A 8 -7.92 0.44 2.83
N PHE A 9 -7.99 0.24 1.52
CA PHE A 9 -6.84 0.15 0.63
C PHE A 9 -7.07 1.04 -0.58
N THR A 10 -5.98 1.51 -1.19
CA THR A 10 -5.99 2.14 -2.51
C THR A 10 -6.53 1.17 -3.55
N ASP A 11 -6.92 1.72 -4.70
CA ASP A 11 -7.12 0.93 -5.88
C ASP A 11 -5.86 0.13 -6.22
N ALA A 12 -6.07 -1.04 -6.81
CA ALA A 12 -4.99 -1.91 -7.23
C ALA A 12 -4.33 -1.36 -8.49
N VAL A 13 -3.01 -1.20 -8.45
CA VAL A 13 -2.20 -0.81 -9.62
C VAL A 13 -1.49 -2.05 -10.16
N LEU A 14 -1.64 -2.34 -11.45
CA LEU A 14 -0.94 -3.42 -12.12
C LEU A 14 0.45 -2.95 -12.57
N ILE A 15 1.50 -3.50 -11.98
CA ILE A 15 2.89 -3.23 -12.37
C ILE A 15 3.39 -4.41 -13.19
N GLN A 16 3.86 -4.15 -14.42
CA GLN A 16 4.35 -5.21 -15.30
C GLN A 16 5.72 -5.74 -14.85
N SER A 17 6.18 -6.79 -15.53
CA SER A 17 7.50 -7.36 -15.25
C SER A 17 8.60 -6.35 -15.51
N GLU A 18 9.55 -6.26 -14.58
CA GLU A 18 10.74 -5.41 -14.63
C GLU A 18 10.47 -3.89 -14.51
N ASP A 19 9.20 -3.47 -14.46
CA ASP A 19 8.79 -2.10 -14.22
C ASP A 19 9.01 -1.69 -12.76
N THR A 20 9.26 -0.39 -12.60
CA THR A 20 9.43 0.27 -11.31
C THR A 20 8.16 1.02 -10.92
N PHE A 21 7.95 1.15 -9.62
CA PHE A 21 6.82 1.87 -9.06
C PHE A 21 7.26 2.59 -7.79
N ASP A 22 6.61 3.70 -7.47
CA ASP A 22 6.87 4.46 -6.26
C ASP A 22 5.67 4.39 -5.33
N ILE A 23 5.94 4.30 -4.04
CA ILE A 23 4.96 4.33 -2.97
C ILE A 23 5.22 5.57 -2.13
N SER A 24 4.18 6.38 -1.97
CA SER A 24 4.16 7.51 -1.06
C SER A 24 3.19 7.23 0.08
N ILE A 25 3.70 7.26 1.31
CA ILE A 25 2.89 7.20 2.54
C ILE A 25 3.23 8.44 3.36
N SER A 26 2.24 9.29 3.58
CA SER A 26 2.39 10.54 4.32
C SER A 26 1.21 10.81 5.26
N GLY A 27 1.21 11.99 5.89
CA GLY A 27 0.24 12.38 6.91
C GLY A 27 0.70 12.11 8.34
N THR A 28 -0.19 12.41 9.28
CA THR A 28 0.05 12.21 10.72
C THR A 28 -0.93 11.16 11.22
N PHE A 29 -0.41 9.98 11.58
CA PHE A 29 -1.24 8.83 11.93
C PHE A 29 -0.59 7.94 12.98
N SER A 30 -1.45 7.19 13.68
CA SER A 30 -1.09 6.01 14.46
C SER A 30 -1.84 4.83 13.82
N ALA A 31 -1.17 4.13 12.92
CA ALA A 31 -1.72 3.01 12.17
C ALA A 31 -0.58 2.16 11.61
N THR A 32 -0.86 0.89 11.35
CA THR A 32 -0.01 -0.01 10.59
C THR A 32 -0.46 0.01 9.14
N VAL A 33 0.26 0.73 8.29
CA VAL A 33 0.05 0.75 6.85
C VAL A 33 0.78 -0.44 6.25
N VAL A 34 0.18 -1.12 5.28
CA VAL A 34 0.78 -2.29 4.63
C VAL A 34 0.74 -2.13 3.12
N VAL A 35 1.78 -2.63 2.47
CA VAL A 35 1.83 -2.87 1.04
C VAL A 35 1.42 -4.31 0.80
N GLN A 36 0.46 -4.53 -0.08
CA GLN A 36 0.04 -5.86 -0.48
C GLN A 36 0.22 -6.07 -1.97
N ARG A 37 0.51 -7.31 -2.36
CA ARG A 37 0.51 -7.72 -3.76
C ARG A 37 -0.43 -8.89 -4.01
N SER A 38 -0.89 -9.03 -5.25
CA SER A 38 -1.76 -10.12 -5.72
C SER A 38 -1.49 -10.46 -7.18
N LYS A 39 -1.65 -11.73 -7.57
CA LYS A 39 -1.63 -12.14 -8.98
C LYS A 39 -2.98 -12.05 -9.66
N ASP A 40 -4.05 -12.23 -8.89
CA ASP A 40 -5.41 -12.39 -9.39
C ASP A 40 -6.32 -11.21 -8.99
N GLY A 41 -5.78 -10.21 -8.27
CA GLY A 41 -6.53 -9.06 -7.77
C GLY A 41 -7.46 -9.38 -6.59
N THR A 42 -7.46 -10.62 -6.08
CA THR A 42 -8.40 -11.08 -5.04
C THR A 42 -7.69 -11.68 -3.83
N ASN A 43 -6.63 -12.45 -4.05
CA ASN A 43 -5.80 -13.03 -3.01
C ASN A 43 -4.58 -12.15 -2.75
N TRP A 44 -4.62 -11.43 -1.62
CA TRP A 44 -3.62 -10.43 -1.28
C TRP A 44 -2.63 -10.94 -0.24
N ARG A 45 -1.34 -10.66 -0.47
CA ARG A 45 -0.25 -10.97 0.47
C ARG A 45 0.44 -9.69 0.87
N THR A 46 0.57 -9.45 2.17
CA THR A 46 1.40 -8.37 2.69
C THR A 46 2.86 -8.64 2.35
N VAL A 47 3.52 -7.66 1.74
CA VAL A 47 4.95 -7.71 1.41
C VAL A 47 5.77 -6.79 2.30
N GLU A 48 5.15 -5.74 2.84
CA GLU A 48 5.82 -4.79 3.71
C GLU A 48 4.80 -4.07 4.60
N SER A 49 5.25 -3.57 5.75
CA SER A 49 4.45 -2.80 6.70
C SER A 49 5.21 -1.60 7.24
N PHE A 50 4.50 -0.50 7.45
CA PHE A 50 5.02 0.78 7.92
C PHE A 50 4.15 1.32 9.04
N THR A 51 4.79 1.92 10.04
CA THR A 51 4.13 2.61 11.15
C THR A 51 4.40 4.11 11.16
N ALA A 52 5.13 4.60 10.16
CA ALA A 52 5.49 6.00 9.98
C ALA A 52 5.41 6.36 8.47
N PRO A 53 5.30 7.66 8.14
CA PRO A 53 5.45 8.15 6.78
C PRO A 53 6.74 7.67 6.11
N VAL A 54 6.67 7.33 4.82
CA VAL A 54 7.78 6.82 4.03
C VAL A 54 7.56 7.06 2.54
N GLU A 55 8.64 7.34 1.82
CA GLU A 55 8.71 7.30 0.36
C GLU A 55 9.57 6.12 -0.04
N LYS A 56 9.11 5.29 -0.97
CA LYS A 56 9.84 4.09 -1.38
C LYS A 56 9.61 3.73 -2.83
N SER A 57 10.69 3.45 -3.54
CA SER A 57 10.64 2.84 -4.87
C SER A 57 10.74 1.33 -4.78
N GLY A 58 10.03 0.64 -5.66
CA GLY A 58 10.01 -0.80 -5.83
C GLY A 58 10.19 -1.20 -7.28
N ARG A 59 10.52 -2.48 -7.48
CA ARG A 59 10.58 -3.11 -8.80
C ARG A 59 9.85 -4.43 -8.76
N SER A 60 9.03 -4.70 -9.77
CA SER A 60 8.27 -5.93 -9.85
C SER A 60 9.00 -6.97 -10.71
N GLY A 61 9.27 -8.15 -10.16
CA GLY A 61 9.93 -9.23 -10.93
C GLY A 61 9.00 -9.98 -11.91
N SER A 62 7.69 -9.69 -11.91
CA SER A 62 6.70 -10.16 -12.90
C SER A 62 5.42 -9.32 -12.78
N ALA A 63 4.40 -9.53 -13.62
CA ALA A 63 3.18 -8.71 -13.57
C ALA A 63 2.36 -8.92 -12.28
N TRP A 64 2.37 -7.98 -11.33
CA TRP A 64 1.66 -8.09 -10.05
C TRP A 64 0.76 -6.87 -9.82
N TYR A 65 -0.40 -7.09 -9.20
CA TYR A 65 -1.20 -6.02 -8.65
C TYR A 65 -0.63 -5.60 -7.30
N TYR A 66 -0.48 -4.31 -7.06
CA TYR A 66 -0.08 -3.73 -5.80
C TYR A 66 -1.17 -2.81 -5.25
N ARG A 67 -1.32 -2.80 -3.93
CA ARG A 67 -2.17 -1.84 -3.22
C ARG A 67 -1.54 -1.49 -1.88
N VAL A 68 -1.83 -0.29 -1.38
CA VAL A 68 -1.38 0.19 -0.08
C VAL A 68 -2.60 0.52 0.76
N GLY A 69 -2.56 0.21 2.06
CA GLY A 69 -3.68 0.53 2.93
C GLY A 69 -3.49 0.09 4.36
N VAL A 70 -4.53 0.21 5.15
CA VAL A 70 -4.52 -0.21 6.55
C VAL A 70 -5.38 -1.48 6.68
N PRO A 71 -4.83 -2.61 7.17
CA PRO A 71 -5.59 -3.84 7.32
C PRO A 71 -6.62 -3.73 8.45
N SER A 72 -7.51 -4.72 8.55
CA SER A 72 -8.46 -4.81 9.67
C SER A 72 -7.72 -4.79 11.02
N GLY A 73 -8.14 -3.91 11.93
CA GLY A 73 -7.52 -3.73 13.25
C GLY A 73 -6.17 -2.99 13.23
N GLY A 74 -5.70 -2.53 12.06
CA GLY A 74 -4.43 -1.83 11.92
C GLY A 74 -4.51 -0.32 12.15
N TYR A 75 -5.71 0.25 12.28
CA TYR A 75 -5.90 1.70 12.46
C TYR A 75 -6.19 2.07 13.92
N THR A 76 -5.46 3.05 14.46
CA THR A 76 -5.73 3.64 15.77
C THR A 76 -6.28 5.07 15.64
N SER A 77 -5.56 5.97 14.96
CA SER A 77 -5.96 7.37 14.81
C SER A 77 -5.21 8.12 13.69
N GLY A 78 -5.70 9.32 13.35
CA GLY A 78 -5.06 10.27 12.43
C GLY A 78 -5.50 10.15 10.97
N THR A 79 -4.63 10.51 10.04
CA THR A 79 -4.92 10.39 8.61
C THR A 79 -3.69 9.90 7.89
N VAL A 80 -3.80 8.72 7.29
CA VAL A 80 -2.81 8.17 6.38
C VAL A 80 -3.13 8.68 4.99
N VAL A 81 -2.17 9.29 4.32
CA VAL A 81 -2.26 9.62 2.89
C VAL A 81 -1.38 8.62 2.15
N ALA A 82 -1.99 7.73 1.36
CA ALA A 82 -1.27 6.67 0.66
C ALA A 82 -1.53 6.73 -0.85
N GLU A 83 -0.47 6.55 -1.63
CA GLU A 83 -0.51 6.55 -3.09
C GLU A 83 0.54 5.60 -3.68
N ILE A 84 0.23 5.04 -4.85
CA ILE A 84 1.14 4.23 -5.66
C ILE A 84 1.20 4.85 -7.04
N TYR A 85 2.42 5.09 -7.51
CA TYR A 85 2.72 5.56 -8.86
C TYR A 85 3.37 4.43 -9.65
N GLY A 86 2.85 4.11 -10.82
CA GLY A 86 3.33 3.02 -11.69
C GLY A 86 3.14 3.35 -13.16
#